data_AF-A0A233HTR8-F1
#
_entry.id   AF-A0A233HTR8-F1
#
_cell.length_a   1.000
_cell.length_b   1.000
_cell.length_c   1.000
_cell.angle_alpha   90.00
_cell.angle_beta   90.00
_cell.angle_gamma   90.00
#
_symmetry.space_group_name_H-M   'P 1'
#
loop_
_entity.id
_entity.type
_entity.pdbx_description
1 polymer ?
#
loop_
_entity_poly.entity_id
_entity_poly.type
_entity_poly.pdbx_seq_one_letter_code
_entity_poly.pdbx_strand_id
1 'polypeptide(L)'
;MQTQMLKVDVDRLCKSPASSLAYLKLVRESQYTDSDLVFEGFTDIDALAFNYMLVPTLRVSSLNTALLLTQGLNGKIIKALSNIIPKDMLAKTLSVSQTNLSNQYRKKELDKTQSEAIVEFLHIWSELMVLFGDDTELVKEWLVGKKRPLCGMAPVDLMDIAVGRKAVLEMIDRIKMGDFS
;
A
#
# COMPACT_ATOMS: atom_id res chain seq x y z
N MET A 1 -18.07 24.15 -8.07
CA MET A 1 -18.48 23.03 -7.20
C MET A 1 -17.69 23.14 -5.92
N GLN A 2 -18.33 23.15 -4.75
CA GLN A 2 -17.59 23.01 -3.49
C GLN A 2 -17.05 21.58 -3.45
N THR A 3 -15.73 21.42 -3.55
CA THR A 3 -15.09 20.13 -3.34
C THR A 3 -15.30 19.74 -1.88
N GLN A 4 -16.19 18.77 -1.66
CA GLN A 4 -16.54 18.33 -0.32
C GLN A 4 -15.37 17.52 0.23
N MET A 5 -14.66 18.04 1.24
CA MET A 5 -13.60 17.29 1.91
C MET A 5 -14.16 15.97 2.48
N LEU A 6 -13.49 14.86 2.19
CA LEU A 6 -13.84 13.56 2.73
C LEU A 6 -12.97 13.26 3.95
N LYS A 7 -13.62 13.11 5.11
CA LYS A 7 -12.95 12.63 6.31
C LYS A 7 -12.67 11.13 6.20
N VAL A 8 -11.41 10.76 6.40
CA VAL A 8 -10.95 9.37 6.44
C VAL A 8 -10.91 8.88 7.88
N ASP A 9 -11.87 7.99 8.18
CA ASP A 9 -12.05 7.39 9.50
C ASP A 9 -11.40 5.99 9.55
N VAL A 10 -10.38 5.86 10.40
CA VAL A 10 -9.63 4.63 10.65
C VAL A 10 -10.55 3.51 11.09
N ASP A 11 -11.47 3.80 12.01
CA ASP A 11 -12.30 2.80 12.66
C ASP A 11 -13.30 2.24 11.66
N ARG A 12 -13.81 3.10 10.76
CA ARG A 12 -14.61 2.66 9.61
C ARG A 12 -13.81 1.78 8.66
N LEU A 13 -12.58 2.17 8.30
CA LEU A 13 -11.68 1.37 7.45
C LEU A 13 -11.30 0.03 8.10
N CYS A 14 -11.12 -0.01 9.42
CA CYS A 14 -10.73 -1.20 10.17
C CYS A 14 -11.89 -2.13 10.53
N LYS A 15 -13.14 -1.66 10.42
CA LYS A 15 -14.33 -2.36 10.97
C LYS A 15 -14.51 -3.76 10.38
N SER A 16 -14.41 -3.89 9.06
CA SER A 16 -14.56 -5.16 8.35
C SER A 16 -14.04 -5.05 6.91
N PRO A 17 -13.74 -6.18 6.23
CA PRO A 17 -13.44 -6.20 4.80
C PRO A 17 -14.45 -5.46 3.93
N ALA A 18 -15.75 -5.68 4.17
CA ALA A 18 -16.81 -4.99 3.44
C ALA A 18 -16.77 -3.47 3.65
N SER A 19 -16.45 -3.01 4.87
CA SER A 19 -16.32 -1.59 5.17
C SER A 19 -15.12 -0.96 4.46
N SER A 20 -13.98 -1.65 4.43
CA SER A 20 -12.77 -1.17 3.75
C SER A 20 -12.98 -1.05 2.23
N LEU A 21 -13.57 -2.09 1.61
CA LEU A 21 -13.84 -2.11 0.17
C LEU A 21 -14.87 -1.06 -0.24
N ALA A 22 -15.94 -0.88 0.54
CA ALA A 22 -16.93 0.17 0.27
C ALA A 22 -16.31 1.57 0.36
N TYR A 23 -15.36 1.78 1.28
CA TYR A 23 -14.65 3.05 1.42
C TYR A 23 -13.73 3.31 0.21
N LEU A 24 -12.95 2.30 -0.22
CA LEU A 24 -12.12 2.39 -1.43
C LEU A 24 -12.96 2.71 -2.67
N LYS A 25 -14.10 2.02 -2.82
CA LYS A 25 -15.02 2.25 -3.94
C LYS A 25 -15.56 3.68 -3.94
N LEU A 26 -16.02 4.18 -2.79
CA LEU A 26 -16.48 5.56 -2.65
C LEU A 26 -15.42 6.57 -3.09
N VAL A 27 -14.17 6.38 -2.63
CA VAL A 27 -13.09 7.31 -2.94
C VAL A 27 -12.80 7.36 -4.44
N ARG A 28 -12.72 6.19 -5.07
CA ARG A 28 -12.38 6.05 -6.50
C ARG A 28 -13.49 6.53 -7.43
N GLU A 29 -14.75 6.20 -7.14
CA GLU A 29 -15.90 6.65 -7.95
C GLU A 29 -16.12 8.15 -7.87
N SER A 30 -15.74 8.78 -6.74
CA SER A 30 -15.94 10.21 -6.50
C SER A 30 -14.78 11.09 -6.99
N GLN A 31 -13.74 10.50 -7.61
CA GLN A 31 -12.56 11.20 -8.12
C GLN A 31 -11.87 12.13 -7.10
N TYR A 32 -11.89 11.75 -5.81
CA TYR A 32 -11.17 12.52 -4.78
C TYR A 32 -9.65 12.48 -5.04
N THR A 33 -8.99 13.61 -4.83
CA THR A 33 -7.53 13.70 -4.79
C THR A 33 -7.02 13.61 -3.36
N ASP A 34 -5.71 13.50 -3.17
CA ASP A 34 -5.07 13.50 -1.85
C ASP A 34 -5.38 14.78 -1.05
N SER A 35 -5.53 15.93 -1.72
CA SER A 35 -5.93 17.19 -1.08
C SER A 35 -7.36 17.21 -0.54
N ASP A 36 -8.21 16.29 -1.01
CA ASP A 36 -9.61 16.20 -0.57
C ASP A 36 -9.79 15.31 0.66
N LEU A 37 -8.75 14.55 1.03
CA LEU A 37 -8.79 13.57 2.11
C LEU A 37 -8.26 14.16 3.42
N VAL A 38 -9.09 14.14 4.46
CA VAL A 38 -8.72 14.60 5.81
C VAL A 38 -8.60 13.41 6.73
N PHE A 39 -7.39 13.08 7.12
CA PHE A 39 -7.07 11.97 8.03
C PHE A 39 -7.08 12.47 9.47
N GLU A 40 -8.11 12.11 10.25
CA GLU A 40 -8.18 12.46 11.68
C GLU A 40 -7.68 11.28 12.54
N GLY A 41 -6.83 11.57 13.53
CA GLY A 41 -6.29 10.55 14.44
C GLY A 41 -5.17 9.68 13.86
N PHE A 42 -4.60 10.09 12.72
CA PHE A 42 -3.47 9.46 12.07
C PHE A 42 -2.20 10.31 12.21
N THR A 43 -1.06 9.64 12.19
CA THR A 43 0.21 10.30 11.90
C THR A 43 0.30 10.60 10.40
N ASP A 44 1.22 11.48 9.99
CA ASP A 44 1.37 11.83 8.57
C ASP A 44 1.82 10.62 7.73
N ILE A 45 2.61 9.71 8.33
CA ILE A 45 3.03 8.46 7.66
C ILE A 45 1.88 7.47 7.51
N ASP A 46 0.97 7.42 8.48
CA ASP A 46 -0.25 6.61 8.38
C ASP A 46 -1.16 7.14 7.27
N ALA A 47 -1.31 8.48 7.18
CA ALA A 47 -2.06 9.13 6.13
C ALA A 47 -1.45 8.86 4.74
N LEU A 48 -0.11 8.93 4.62
CA LEU A 48 0.59 8.56 3.38
C LEU A 48 0.28 7.12 2.96
N ALA A 49 0.38 6.16 3.89
CA ALA A 49 0.10 4.75 3.60
C ALA A 49 -1.33 4.55 3.05
N PHE A 50 -2.33 5.19 3.67
CA PHE A 50 -3.69 5.13 3.15
C PHE A 50 -3.89 5.90 1.85
N ASN A 51 -3.20 7.02 1.64
CA ASN A 51 -3.28 7.74 0.38
C ASN A 51 -2.83 6.87 -0.79
N TYR A 52 -1.77 6.07 -0.65
CA TYR A 52 -1.39 5.09 -1.69
C TYR A 52 -2.50 4.06 -1.97
N MET A 53 -3.25 3.64 -0.94
CA MET A 53 -4.35 2.69 -1.10
C MET A 53 -5.57 3.33 -1.77
N LEU A 54 -5.87 4.59 -1.42
CA LEU A 54 -7.09 5.31 -1.78
C LEU A 54 -6.97 6.05 -3.12
N VAL A 55 -5.79 6.61 -3.40
CA VAL A 55 -5.49 7.46 -4.56
C VAL A 55 -4.30 6.85 -5.33
N PRO A 56 -4.56 5.91 -6.26
CA PRO A 56 -3.50 5.18 -6.95
C PRO A 56 -2.51 6.05 -7.78
N THR A 57 -2.85 7.31 -8.02
CA THR A 57 -2.05 8.31 -8.74
C THR A 57 -1.19 9.18 -7.83
N LEU A 58 -1.14 8.92 -6.52
CA LEU A 58 -0.35 9.70 -5.58
C LEU A 58 1.14 9.73 -5.98
N ARG A 59 1.75 10.90 -5.87
CA ARG A 59 3.19 11.09 -6.08
C ARG A 59 3.78 11.84 -4.89
N VAL A 60 4.69 11.19 -4.18
CA VAL A 60 5.41 11.76 -3.04
C VAL A 60 6.90 11.66 -3.32
N SER A 61 7.65 12.74 -3.01
CA SER A 61 9.10 12.74 -3.20
C SER A 61 9.76 11.80 -2.19
N SER A 62 10.87 11.16 -2.58
CA SER A 62 11.63 10.28 -1.69
C SER A 62 12.09 11.00 -0.41
N LEU A 63 12.39 12.31 -0.50
CA LEU A 63 12.75 13.12 0.66
C LEU A 63 11.59 13.24 1.65
N ASN A 64 10.37 13.56 1.16
CA ASN A 64 9.20 13.66 2.03
C ASN A 64 8.89 12.30 2.66
N THR A 65 8.93 11.22 1.88
CA THR A 65 8.75 9.85 2.41
C THR A 65 9.76 9.55 3.51
N ALA A 66 11.04 9.86 3.31
CA ALA A 66 12.09 9.66 4.31
C ALA A 66 11.87 10.46 5.61
N LEU A 67 11.39 11.71 5.49
CA LEU A 67 11.04 12.54 6.65
C LEU A 67 9.86 11.94 7.43
N LEU A 68 8.84 11.45 6.74
CA LEU A 68 7.66 10.84 7.37
C LEU A 68 7.96 9.49 8.04
N LEU A 69 8.85 8.69 7.45
CA LEU A 69 9.29 7.40 8.02
C LEU A 69 9.96 7.52 9.40
N THR A 70 10.35 8.73 9.82
CA THR A 70 10.83 8.98 11.19
C THR A 70 9.74 8.76 12.26
N GLN A 71 8.46 8.81 11.89
CA GLN A 71 7.31 8.65 12.79
C GLN A 71 6.95 7.17 13.05
N GLY A 72 7.27 6.27 12.11
CA GLY A 72 6.88 4.85 12.15
C GLY A 72 5.38 4.61 11.94
N LEU A 73 5.01 3.56 11.19
CA LEU A 73 3.60 3.26 10.94
C LEU A 73 2.91 2.67 12.17
N ASN A 74 1.67 3.09 12.45
CA ASN A 74 0.89 2.48 13.52
C ASN A 74 0.49 1.03 13.16
N GLY A 75 0.56 0.11 14.13
CA GLY A 75 0.15 -1.29 13.91
C GLY A 75 -1.30 -1.44 13.43
N LYS A 76 -2.20 -0.52 13.82
CA LYS A 76 -3.59 -0.49 13.36
C LYS A 76 -3.70 -0.35 11.84
N ILE A 77 -2.73 0.29 11.17
CA ILE A 77 -2.68 0.38 9.71
C ILE A 77 -2.59 -1.01 9.11
N ILE A 78 -1.70 -1.87 9.63
CA ILE A 78 -1.53 -3.23 9.12
C ILE A 78 -2.81 -4.05 9.29
N LYS A 79 -3.56 -3.80 10.38
CA LYS A 79 -4.88 -4.41 10.56
C LYS A 79 -5.86 -3.96 9.47
N ALA A 80 -5.92 -2.66 9.19
CA ALA A 80 -6.77 -2.13 8.12
C ALA A 80 -6.39 -2.69 6.75
N LEU A 81 -5.09 -2.70 6.42
CA LEU A 81 -4.59 -3.24 5.17
C LEU A 81 -4.93 -4.72 5.02
N SER A 82 -4.94 -5.50 6.10
CA SER A 82 -5.28 -6.93 6.07
C SER A 82 -6.74 -7.24 5.71
N ASN A 83 -7.60 -6.22 5.68
CA ASN A 83 -8.97 -6.33 5.18
C ASN A 83 -9.05 -6.27 3.64
N ILE A 84 -7.99 -5.79 2.98
CA ILE A 84 -7.95 -5.52 1.52
C ILE A 84 -6.87 -6.40 0.87
N ILE A 85 -5.67 -6.41 1.46
CA ILE A 85 -4.49 -7.11 0.98
C ILE A 85 -4.40 -8.48 1.68
N PRO A 86 -4.06 -9.56 0.95
CA PRO A 86 -3.86 -10.88 1.53
C PRO A 86 -2.83 -10.86 2.68
N LYS A 87 -3.16 -11.55 3.78
CA LYS A 87 -2.35 -11.54 5.01
C LYS A 87 -0.95 -12.12 4.81
N ASP A 88 -0.82 -13.12 3.96
CA ASP A 88 0.47 -13.72 3.57
C ASP A 88 1.39 -12.71 2.88
N MET A 89 0.86 -11.85 2.00
CA MET A 89 1.64 -10.78 1.35
C MET A 89 2.14 -9.77 2.39
N LEU A 90 1.26 -9.29 3.28
CA LEU A 90 1.65 -8.37 4.35
C LEU A 90 2.68 -8.99 5.31
N ALA A 91 2.48 -10.27 5.66
CA ALA A 91 3.42 -10.99 6.51
C ALA A 91 4.79 -11.11 5.84
N LYS A 92 4.82 -11.40 4.54
CA LYS A 92 6.05 -11.48 3.75
C LYS A 92 6.77 -10.15 3.67
N THR A 93 6.06 -9.06 3.34
CA THR A 93 6.62 -7.70 3.33
C THR A 93 7.21 -7.29 4.69
N LEU A 94 6.58 -7.71 5.79
CA LEU A 94 7.04 -7.40 7.15
C LEU A 94 8.11 -8.37 7.68
N SER A 95 8.51 -9.37 6.88
CA SER A 95 9.43 -10.45 7.27
C SER A 95 8.98 -11.19 8.54
N VAL A 96 7.68 -11.43 8.68
CA VAL A 96 7.07 -12.18 9.79
C VAL A 96 6.31 -13.39 9.27
N SER A 97 6.07 -14.38 10.15
CA SER A 97 5.14 -15.46 9.80
C SER A 97 3.70 -14.94 9.76
N GLN A 98 2.86 -15.56 8.93
CA GLN A 98 1.44 -15.22 8.83
C GLN A 98 0.73 -15.31 10.20
N THR A 99 1.10 -16.30 11.02
CA THR A 99 0.61 -16.46 12.40
C THR A 99 0.97 -15.27 13.30
N ASN A 100 2.15 -14.68 13.09
CA ASN A 100 2.66 -13.56 13.89
C ASN A 100 2.25 -12.17 13.34
N LEU A 101 1.55 -12.12 12.20
CA LEU A 101 1.07 -10.85 11.64
C LEU A 101 0.17 -10.10 12.63
N SER A 102 -0.68 -10.84 13.36
CA SER A 102 -1.61 -10.23 14.33
C SER A 102 -0.92 -9.52 15.50
N ASN A 103 0.33 -9.89 15.81
CA ASN A 103 1.13 -9.20 16.82
C ASN A 103 1.52 -7.79 16.35
N GLN A 104 1.66 -7.59 15.04
CA GLN A 104 1.98 -6.27 14.47
C GLN A 104 0.81 -5.29 14.67
N TYR A 105 -0.44 -5.77 14.71
CA TYR A 105 -1.63 -4.93 14.82
C TYR A 105 -1.69 -4.09 16.10
N ARG A 106 -0.99 -4.52 17.15
CA ARG A 106 -1.01 -3.91 18.49
C ARG A 106 0.20 -3.02 18.74
N LYS A 107 1.17 -2.99 17.82
CA LYS A 107 2.33 -2.11 17.96
C LYS A 107 1.87 -0.66 17.90
N LYS A 108 2.37 0.15 18.84
CA LYS A 108 2.17 1.61 18.82
C LYS A 108 2.73 2.18 17.52
N GLU A 109 3.92 1.72 17.15
CA GLU A 109 4.62 2.01 15.89
C GLU A 109 5.42 0.77 15.48
N LEU A 110 5.46 0.49 14.18
CA LEU A 110 6.38 -0.46 13.57
C LEU A 110 7.79 0.11 13.60
N ASP A 111 8.81 -0.74 13.52
CA ASP A 111 10.17 -0.23 13.32
C ASP A 111 10.31 0.43 11.95
N LYS A 112 11.41 1.18 11.76
CA LYS A 112 11.64 1.96 10.54
C LYS A 112 11.68 1.08 9.29
N THR A 113 12.34 -0.07 9.38
CA THR A 113 12.47 -1.01 8.26
C THR A 113 11.11 -1.60 7.88
N GLN A 114 10.30 -2.00 8.86
CA GLN A 114 8.94 -2.48 8.63
C GLN A 114 8.02 -1.38 8.07
N SER A 115 8.15 -0.15 8.57
CA SER A 115 7.37 0.99 8.10
C SER A 115 7.70 1.31 6.65
N GLU A 116 8.99 1.38 6.31
CA GLU A 116 9.49 1.59 4.96
C GLU A 116 9.00 0.48 4.01
N ALA A 117 9.13 -0.79 4.42
CA ALA A 117 8.69 -1.92 3.62
C ALA A 117 7.20 -1.87 3.26
N ILE A 118 6.35 -1.49 4.21
CA ILE A 118 4.91 -1.34 3.96
C ILE A 118 4.62 -0.15 3.06
N VAL A 119 5.24 1.00 3.28
CA VAL A 119 5.01 2.19 2.43
C VAL A 119 5.41 1.93 0.99
N GLU A 120 6.58 1.34 0.77
CA GLU A 120 7.05 0.99 -0.58
C GLU A 120 6.20 -0.11 -1.22
N PHE A 121 5.75 -1.11 -0.45
CA PHE A 121 4.80 -2.11 -0.92
C PHE A 121 3.46 -1.47 -1.35
N LEU A 122 2.95 -0.51 -0.58
CA LEU A 122 1.72 0.20 -0.93
C LEU A 122 1.91 1.09 -2.16
N HIS A 123 3.09 1.66 -2.36
CA HIS A 123 3.42 2.35 -3.61
C HIS A 123 3.39 1.37 -4.79
N ILE A 124 4.02 0.19 -4.68
CA ILE A 124 3.95 -0.86 -5.71
C ILE A 124 2.49 -1.25 -5.99
N TRP A 125 1.73 -1.52 -4.94
CA TRP A 125 0.31 -1.87 -5.05
C TRP A 125 -0.46 -0.78 -5.79
N SER A 126 -0.27 0.49 -5.41
CA SER A 126 -0.85 1.67 -6.04
C SER A 126 -0.56 1.72 -7.54
N GLU A 127 0.69 1.55 -7.96
CA GLU A 127 1.05 1.57 -9.38
C GLU A 127 0.40 0.41 -10.16
N LEU A 128 0.27 -0.76 -9.54
CA LEU A 128 -0.41 -1.91 -10.17
C LEU A 128 -1.92 -1.69 -10.25
N MET A 129 -2.55 -1.05 -9.25
CA MET A 129 -3.98 -0.69 -9.34
C MET A 129 -4.22 0.24 -10.53
N VAL A 130 -3.33 1.21 -10.79
CA VAL A 130 -3.41 2.04 -12.01
C VAL A 130 -3.27 1.18 -13.26
N LEU A 131 -2.25 0.32 -13.31
CA LEU A 131 -1.95 -0.51 -14.47
C LEU A 131 -3.10 -1.47 -14.84
N PHE A 132 -3.81 -1.99 -13.85
CA PHE A 132 -4.90 -2.95 -14.01
C PHE A 132 -6.30 -2.35 -13.87
N GLY A 133 -6.44 -1.02 -13.91
CA GLY A 133 -7.76 -0.37 -13.90
C GLY A 133 -8.57 -0.67 -12.65
N ASP A 134 -7.93 -0.60 -11.49
CA ASP A 134 -8.50 -0.88 -10.16
C ASP A 134 -8.94 -2.32 -9.89
N ASP A 135 -8.52 -3.30 -10.71
CA ASP A 135 -8.79 -4.71 -10.48
C ASP A 135 -7.83 -5.33 -9.46
N THR A 136 -8.34 -5.56 -8.25
CA THR A 136 -7.55 -6.12 -7.14
C THR A 136 -7.14 -7.59 -7.36
N GLU A 137 -7.92 -8.38 -8.09
CA GLU A 137 -7.58 -9.78 -8.35
C GLU A 137 -6.45 -9.88 -9.36
N LEU A 138 -6.45 -9.03 -10.40
CA LEU A 138 -5.33 -8.93 -11.34
C LEU A 138 -4.05 -8.45 -10.65
N VAL A 139 -4.13 -7.50 -9.71
CA VAL A 139 -2.96 -7.09 -8.91
C VAL A 139 -2.40 -8.26 -8.11
N LYS A 140 -3.26 -9.02 -7.42
CA LYS A 140 -2.84 -10.20 -6.64
C LYS A 140 -2.19 -11.26 -7.54
N GLU A 141 -2.82 -11.58 -8.66
CA GLU A 141 -2.30 -12.55 -9.64
C GLU A 141 -0.92 -12.10 -10.17
N TRP A 142 -0.80 -10.81 -10.50
CA TRP A 142 0.47 -10.27 -10.99
C TRP A 142 1.57 -10.37 -9.93
N LEU A 143 1.29 -10.08 -8.65
CA LEU A 143 2.27 -10.13 -7.58
C LEU A 143 2.77 -11.55 -7.25
N VAL A 144 1.95 -12.58 -7.45
CA VAL A 144 2.34 -13.98 -7.19
C VAL A 144 2.91 -14.69 -8.43
N GLY A 145 2.64 -14.16 -9.63
CA GLY A 145 3.14 -14.74 -10.86
C GLY A 145 4.64 -14.47 -11.06
N LYS A 146 5.41 -15.50 -11.40
CA LYS A 146 6.83 -15.38 -11.75
C LYS A 146 7.05 -14.42 -12.91
N LYS A 147 8.08 -13.57 -12.83
CA LYS A 147 8.41 -12.58 -13.85
C LYS A 147 9.80 -12.84 -14.42
N ARG A 148 9.89 -12.94 -15.75
CA ARG A 148 11.18 -13.12 -16.44
C ARG A 148 12.16 -11.98 -16.16
N PRO A 149 11.76 -10.69 -16.15
CA PRO A 149 12.66 -9.59 -15.78
C PRO A 149 13.19 -9.66 -14.34
N LEU A 150 12.48 -10.38 -13.46
CA LEU A 150 12.88 -10.60 -12.06
C LEU A 150 13.56 -11.98 -11.87
N CYS A 151 14.30 -12.45 -12.89
CA CYS A 151 14.99 -13.74 -12.87
C CYS A 151 14.07 -14.95 -12.57
N GLY A 152 12.80 -14.86 -12.95
CA GLY A 152 11.81 -15.92 -12.69
C GLY A 152 11.25 -15.93 -11.26
N MET A 153 11.57 -14.93 -10.43
CA MET A 153 10.96 -14.73 -9.11
C MET A 153 9.57 -14.10 -9.24
N ALA A 154 8.69 -14.37 -8.27
CA ALA A 154 7.46 -13.60 -8.13
C ALA A 154 7.76 -12.27 -7.40
N PRO A 155 7.12 -11.16 -7.77
CA PRO A 155 7.29 -9.88 -7.07
C PRO A 155 7.11 -9.99 -5.55
N VAL A 156 6.10 -10.73 -5.09
CA VAL A 156 5.84 -10.95 -3.66
C VAL A 156 7.02 -11.58 -2.91
N ASP A 157 7.85 -12.36 -3.62
CA ASP A 157 9.02 -13.01 -3.05
C ASP A 157 10.19 -12.05 -2.76
N LEU A 158 10.09 -10.81 -3.24
CA LEU A 158 11.11 -9.78 -3.13
C LEU A 158 10.71 -8.64 -2.17
N MET A 159 9.53 -8.72 -1.55
CA MET A 159 8.94 -7.59 -0.80
C MET A 159 9.59 -7.33 0.55
N ASP A 160 10.21 -8.33 1.16
CA ASP A 160 10.97 -8.21 2.40
C ASP A 160 12.29 -7.45 2.21
N ILE A 161 12.83 -7.43 0.99
CA ILE A 161 14.12 -6.83 0.66
C ILE A 161 13.92 -5.49 -0.04
N ALA A 162 14.54 -4.42 0.48
CA ALA A 162 14.41 -3.07 -0.09
C ALA A 162 14.84 -2.99 -1.57
N VAL A 163 16.00 -3.54 -1.93
CA VAL A 163 16.45 -3.60 -3.33
C VAL A 163 15.54 -4.47 -4.20
N GLY A 164 14.84 -5.44 -3.61
CA GLY A 164 13.84 -6.27 -4.29
C GLY A 164 12.60 -5.46 -4.66
N ARG A 165 12.06 -4.68 -3.72
CA ARG A 165 10.95 -3.73 -3.98
C ARG A 165 11.30 -2.71 -5.05
N LYS A 166 12.52 -2.16 -5.00
CA LYS A 166 13.02 -1.24 -6.02
C LYS A 166 13.04 -1.88 -7.42
N ALA A 167 13.54 -3.11 -7.55
CA ALA A 167 13.55 -3.83 -8.82
C ALA A 167 12.13 -4.07 -9.37
N VAL A 168 11.16 -4.32 -8.49
CA VAL A 168 9.74 -4.45 -8.89
C VAL A 168 9.18 -3.12 -9.40
N LEU A 169 9.46 -1.99 -8.72
CA LEU A 169 9.08 -0.66 -9.18
C LEU A 169 9.70 -0.33 -10.55
N GLU A 170 11.00 -0.58 -10.72
CA GLU A 170 11.70 -0.36 -12.00
C GLU A 170 11.07 -1.20 -13.13
N MET A 171 10.69 -2.45 -12.86
CA MET A 171 9.95 -3.27 -13.81
C MET A 171 8.58 -2.66 -14.18
N ILE A 172 7.84 -2.16 -13.19
CA ILE A 172 6.54 -1.52 -13.42
C ILE A 172 6.71 -0.26 -14.28
N ASP A 173 7.72 0.54 -14.03
CA ASP A 173 7.99 1.75 -14.80
C ASP A 173 8.37 1.44 -16.25
N ARG A 174 9.14 0.38 -16.49
CA ARG A 174 9.43 -0.11 -17.84
C ARG A 174 8.17 -0.54 -18.59
N ILE A 175 7.27 -1.28 -17.91
CA ILE A 175 5.97 -1.65 -18.49
C ILE A 175 5.18 -0.42 -18.92
N LYS A 176 5.12 0.63 -18.09
CA LYS A 176 4.43 1.90 -18.43
C LYS A 176 5.05 2.62 -19.62
N MET A 177 6.36 2.49 -19.80
CA MET A 177 7.09 3.05 -20.95
C MET A 177 6.99 2.16 -22.21
N GLY A 178 6.32 1.00 -22.13
CA GLY A 178 6.24 0.03 -23.23
C GLY A 178 7.50 -0.81 -23.41
N ASP A 179 8.41 -0.82 -22.44
CA ASP A 179 9.56 -1.71 -22.39
C ASP A 179 9.22 -2.97 -21.58
N PHE A 180 9.17 -4.11 -22.27
CA PHE A 180 8.80 -5.41 -21.68
C PHE A 180 9.99 -6.37 -21.48
N SER A 181 11.23 -5.89 -21.68
CA SER A 181 12.42 -6.75 -21.69
C SER A 181 12.93 -7.21 -20.32
#